data_AF-A0A0D1Z9A6-F1
#
_entry.id   AF-A0A0D1Z9A6-F1
#
_cell.length_a   1.000
_cell.length_b   1.000
_cell.length_c   1.000
_cell.angle_alpha   90.00
_cell.angle_beta   90.00
_cell.angle_gamma   90.00
#
_symmetry.space_group_name_H-M   'P 1'
#
loop_
_entity.id
_entity.type
_entity.pdbx_description
1 polymer ?
#
loop_
_entity_poly.entity_id
_entity_poly.type
_entity_poly.pdbx_seq_one_letter_code
_entity_poly.pdbx_strand_id
1 'polypeptide(L)'
;MSGQPDFMTIHDKKGRIVFQPPMPSELGGSPILFSNRGAIQKPMDEYAVLLGIPFRFGARITEYQEHDYHASVLVQGSWVSADAIIAADGIHSTARKHAIGISQHPRTSGFAVYRTIFPLSRLADEPLTEKYTESCKGTFDDTYEVE
;
A
#
# COMPACT_ATOMS: atom_id res chain seq x y z
N MET A 1 -4.78 -5.26 -11.57
CA MET A 1 -4.81 -4.14 -12.53
C MET A 1 -3.97 -2.99 -11.99
N SER A 2 -3.01 -2.49 -12.77
CA SER A 2 -2.13 -1.38 -12.40
C SER A 2 -2.02 -0.41 -13.56
N GLY A 3 -2.35 0.86 -13.38
CA GLY A 3 -2.20 1.85 -14.44
C GLY A 3 -0.73 2.24 -14.68
N GLN A 4 -0.42 2.67 -15.90
CA GLN A 4 0.81 3.41 -16.25
C GLN A 4 0.47 4.53 -17.24
N PRO A 5 0.01 5.70 -16.78
CA PRO A 5 -0.33 6.80 -17.67
C PRO A 5 0.93 7.38 -18.33
N ASP A 6 0.85 7.74 -19.61
CA ASP A 6 1.97 8.39 -20.34
C ASP A 6 2.20 9.83 -19.87
N PHE A 7 1.16 10.49 -19.36
CA PHE A 7 1.19 11.91 -18.97
C PHE A 7 0.37 12.15 -17.70
N MET A 8 0.72 13.18 -16.94
CA MET A 8 -0.10 13.71 -15.85
C MET A 8 -0.74 15.03 -16.31
N THR A 9 -2.04 15.02 -16.58
CA THR A 9 -2.75 16.24 -17.01
C THR A 9 -3.14 17.09 -15.81
N ILE A 10 -2.68 18.34 -15.77
CA ILE A 10 -2.98 19.31 -14.70
C ILE A 10 -3.97 20.34 -15.22
N HIS A 11 -5.07 20.51 -14.51
CA HIS A 11 -6.15 21.44 -14.85
C HIS A 11 -6.23 22.62 -13.88
N ASP A 12 -6.67 23.79 -14.36
CA ASP A 12 -7.09 24.90 -13.51
C ASP A 12 -8.50 24.67 -12.92
N LYS A 13 -8.97 25.61 -12.09
CA LYS A 13 -10.32 25.55 -11.48
C LYS A 13 -11.48 25.59 -12.48
N LYS A 14 -11.23 25.93 -13.75
CA LYS A 14 -12.21 25.94 -14.85
C LYS A 14 -12.10 24.69 -15.73
N GLY A 15 -11.26 23.72 -15.37
CA GLY A 15 -11.03 22.49 -16.12
C GLY A 15 -10.10 22.66 -17.33
N ARG A 16 -9.46 23.82 -17.52
CA ARG A 16 -8.56 24.06 -18.64
C ARG A 16 -7.22 23.41 -18.36
N ILE A 17 -6.63 22.76 -19.36
CA ILE A 17 -5.29 22.17 -19.23
C ILE A 17 -4.28 23.30 -19.07
N VAL A 18 -3.50 23.24 -17.99
CA VAL A 18 -2.40 24.19 -17.69
C VAL A 18 -1.06 23.57 -18.05
N PHE A 19 -0.90 22.28 -17.78
CA PHE A 19 0.36 21.58 -17.98
C PHE A 19 0.11 20.08 -18.17
N GLN A 20 0.94 19.42 -18.98
CA GLN A 20 0.84 17.98 -19.24
C GLN A 20 2.25 17.36 -19.36
N PRO A 21 2.97 17.20 -18.24
CA PRO A 21 4.28 16.58 -18.25
C PRO A 21 4.18 15.08 -18.58
N PRO A 22 5.18 14.53 -19.28
CA PRO A 22 5.31 13.08 -19.42
C PRO A 22 5.56 12.46 -18.04
N MET A 23 4.98 11.28 -17.83
CA MET A 23 5.21 10.47 -16.64
C MET A 23 6.28 9.43 -16.94
N PRO A 24 7.26 9.22 -16.04
CA PRO A 24 8.21 8.13 -16.21
C PRO A 24 7.48 6.79 -16.13
N SER A 25 7.80 5.88 -17.05
CA SER A 25 7.29 4.50 -17.03
C SER A 25 8.12 3.57 -16.15
N GLU A 26 9.35 3.97 -15.82
CA GLU A 26 10.30 3.22 -15.00
C GLU A 26 11.11 4.12 -14.05
N LEU A 27 11.61 3.51 -12.98
CA LEU A 27 12.56 4.10 -12.04
C LEU A 27 13.64 3.06 -11.72
N GLY A 28 14.88 3.34 -12.10
CA GLY A 28 16.02 2.45 -11.82
C GLY A 28 15.87 1.05 -12.45
N GLY A 29 15.30 0.97 -13.65
CA GLY A 29 15.05 -0.30 -14.36
C GLY A 29 13.83 -1.08 -13.86
N SER A 30 13.04 -0.54 -12.93
CA SER A 30 11.80 -1.14 -12.45
C SER A 30 10.57 -0.36 -12.94
N PRO A 31 9.47 -1.02 -13.33
CA PRO A 31 8.27 -0.32 -13.80
C PRO A 31 7.60 0.48 -12.68
N ILE A 32 7.09 1.67 -12.99
CA ILE A 32 6.26 2.47 -12.08
C ILE A 32 4.81 2.04 -12.24
N LEU A 33 4.23 1.41 -11.21
CA LEU A 33 2.89 0.85 -11.26
C LEU A 33 1.92 1.62 -10.35
N PHE A 34 0.77 2.04 -10.90
CA PHE A 34 -0.33 2.64 -10.14
C PHE A 34 -1.38 1.59 -9.83
N SER A 35 -1.19 0.85 -8.74
CA SER A 35 -2.07 -0.27 -8.39
C SER A 35 -2.90 -0.03 -7.13
N ASN A 36 -3.93 -0.85 -6.99
CA ASN A 36 -4.61 -1.02 -5.72
C ASN A 36 -3.66 -1.71 -4.72
N ARG A 37 -3.59 -1.20 -3.49
CA ARG A 37 -2.73 -1.76 -2.43
C ARG A 37 -2.95 -3.26 -2.22
N GLY A 38 -4.20 -3.70 -2.12
CA GLY A 38 -4.55 -5.10 -1.92
C GLY A 38 -4.10 -5.98 -3.09
N ALA A 39 -4.22 -5.47 -4.32
CA ALA A 39 -3.76 -6.17 -5.52
C ALA A 39 -2.24 -6.37 -5.58
N ILE A 40 -1.46 -5.48 -4.96
CA ILE A 40 0.00 -5.67 -4.80
C ILE A 40 0.31 -6.66 -3.67
N GLN A 41 -0.41 -6.55 -2.55
CA GLN A 41 -0.09 -7.33 -1.36
C GLN A 41 -0.44 -8.81 -1.48
N LYS A 42 -1.54 -9.13 -2.17
CA LYS A 42 -2.00 -10.50 -2.38
C LYS A 42 -0.92 -11.40 -3.03
N PRO A 43 -0.35 -11.06 -4.20
CA PRO A 43 0.69 -11.90 -4.81
C PRO A 43 1.98 -11.97 -3.96
N MET A 44 2.29 -10.95 -3.16
CA MET A 44 3.43 -11.00 -2.23
C MET A 44 3.19 -12.04 -1.12
N ASP A 45 1.98 -12.08 -0.57
CA ASP A 45 1.56 -13.05 0.44
C ASP A 45 1.55 -14.47 -0.14
N GLU A 46 0.89 -14.67 -1.29
CA GLU A 46 0.83 -15.94 -2.00
C GLU A 46 2.22 -16.49 -2.32
N TYR A 47 3.13 -15.62 -2.78
CA TYR A 47 4.51 -16.02 -3.07
C TYR A 47 5.29 -16.38 -1.79
N ALA A 48 5.10 -15.65 -0.69
CA ALA A 48 5.72 -15.98 0.58
C ALA A 48 5.22 -17.33 1.14
N VAL A 49 3.92 -17.61 1.01
CA VAL A 49 3.34 -18.91 1.36
C VAL A 49 3.90 -20.02 0.48
N LEU A 50 4.06 -19.79 -0.82
CA LEU A 50 4.69 -20.74 -1.75
C LEU A 50 6.13 -21.09 -1.34
N LEU A 51 6.87 -20.13 -0.78
CA LEU A 51 8.22 -20.35 -0.23
C LEU A 51 8.22 -21.07 1.15
N GLY A 52 7.05 -21.39 1.70
CA GLY A 52 6.91 -22.06 2.99
C GLY A 52 7.07 -21.13 4.20
N ILE A 53 6.95 -19.81 4.02
CA ILE A 53 7.03 -18.86 5.13
C ILE A 53 5.74 -18.94 5.96
N PRO A 54 5.83 -19.25 7.27
CA PRO A 54 4.64 -19.40 8.10
C PRO A 54 4.06 -18.03 8.48
N PHE A 55 2.75 -17.85 8.23
CA PHE A 55 2.01 -16.68 8.67
C PHE A 55 1.11 -17.01 9.86
N ARG A 56 1.01 -16.07 10.81
CA ARG A 56 0.06 -16.12 11.93
C ARG A 56 -0.77 -14.85 11.93
N PHE A 57 -1.96 -14.90 11.34
CA PHE A 57 -2.90 -13.79 11.36
C PHE A 57 -3.65 -13.73 12.70
N GLY A 58 -4.20 -12.56 13.04
CA GLY A 58 -4.86 -12.33 14.34
C GLY A 58 -3.91 -12.35 15.55
N ALA A 59 -2.60 -12.44 15.31
CA ALA A 59 -1.55 -12.45 16.33
C ALA A 59 -1.07 -11.02 16.63
N ARG A 60 -1.81 -10.30 17.49
CA ARG A 60 -1.39 -8.96 17.92
C ARG A 60 -0.19 -9.05 18.88
N ILE A 61 0.91 -8.43 18.49
CA ILE A 61 2.06 -8.19 19.37
C ILE A 61 1.75 -7.02 20.28
N THR A 62 2.01 -7.16 21.58
CA THR A 62 1.75 -6.12 22.59
C THR A 62 2.99 -5.63 23.30
N GLU A 63 4.02 -6.47 23.40
CA GLU A 63 5.26 -6.15 24.09
C GLU A 63 6.46 -6.75 23.36
N TYR A 64 7.62 -6.12 23.58
CA TYR A 64 8.92 -6.51 23.05
C TYR A 64 9.90 -6.62 24.22
N GLN A 65 10.83 -7.57 24.13
CA GLN A 65 11.96 -7.73 25.03
C GLN A 65 13.20 -8.09 24.22
N GLU A 66 14.34 -7.57 24.65
CA GLU A 66 15.65 -7.87 24.08
C GLU A 66 16.54 -8.45 25.19
N HIS A 67 17.27 -9.51 24.85
CA HIS A 67 18.23 -10.19 25.72
C HIS A 67 19.56 -10.30 24.99
N ASP A 68 20.62 -10.71 25.70
CA ASP A 68 21.98 -10.78 25.15
C ASP A 68 22.11 -11.65 23.89
N TYR A 69 21.24 -12.66 23.72
CA TYR A 69 21.34 -13.66 22.64
C TYR A 69 20.05 -13.88 21.84
N HIS A 70 18.96 -13.19 22.17
CA HIS A 70 17.68 -13.34 21.47
C HIS A 70 16.75 -12.16 21.78
N ALA A 71 15.67 -12.04 21.02
CA ALA A 71 14.60 -11.10 21.28
C ALA A 71 13.25 -11.81 21.31
N SER A 72 12.31 -11.27 22.07
CA SER A 72 11.00 -11.88 22.31
C SER A 72 9.86 -10.89 22.11
N VAL A 73 8.73 -11.40 21.60
CA VAL A 73 7.46 -10.65 21.52
C VAL A 73 6.38 -11.33 22.34
N LEU A 74 5.52 -10.53 22.98
CA LEU A 74 4.34 -11.04 23.66
C LEU A 74 3.17 -11.09 22.67
N VAL A 75 2.63 -12.29 22.45
CA VAL A 75 1.49 -12.55 21.56
C VAL A 75 0.46 -13.36 22.33
N GLN A 76 -0.75 -12.81 22.48
CA GLN A 76 -1.87 -13.51 23.15
C GLN A 76 -1.51 -14.08 24.54
N GLY A 77 -0.67 -13.37 25.30
CA GLY A 77 -0.23 -13.78 26.64
C GLY A 77 0.93 -14.76 26.68
N SER A 78 1.51 -15.15 25.54
CA SER A 78 2.67 -16.04 25.45
C SER A 78 3.85 -15.35 24.78
N TRP A 79 5.06 -15.58 25.31
CA TRP A 79 6.29 -15.10 24.70
C TRP A 79 6.72 -15.97 23.53
N VAL A 80 7.07 -15.33 22.42
CA VAL A 80 7.67 -15.96 21.25
C VAL A 80 9.05 -15.35 21.02
N SER A 81 10.08 -16.19 21.02
CA SER A 81 11.48 -15.77 20.93
C SER A 81 12.09 -16.11 19.56
N ALA A 82 13.02 -15.27 19.11
CA ALA A 82 13.80 -15.44 17.89
C ALA A 82 15.17 -14.76 18.02
N ASP A 83 16.12 -15.08 17.14
CA ASP A 83 17.45 -14.45 17.13
C ASP A 83 17.36 -12.93 16.88
N ALA A 84 16.38 -12.51 16.09
CA ALA A 84 16.08 -11.11 15.82
C ALA A 84 14.59 -10.90 15.53
N ILE A 85 14.10 -9.68 15.78
CA ILE A 85 12.74 -9.25 15.43
C ILE A 85 12.81 -8.11 14.42
N ILE A 86 12.18 -8.29 13.27
CA ILE A 86 11.98 -7.23 12.28
C ILE A 86 10.60 -6.60 12.54
N ALA A 87 10.59 -5.39 13.11
CA ALA A 87 9.36 -4.65 13.33
C ALA A 87 8.93 -3.89 12.06
N ALA A 88 7.92 -4.41 11.38
CA ALA A 88 7.30 -3.79 10.21
C ALA A 88 5.83 -3.37 10.47
N ASP A 89 5.52 -2.88 11.68
CA ASP A 89 4.18 -2.61 12.21
C ASP A 89 3.61 -1.20 11.90
N GLY A 90 4.23 -0.49 10.94
CA GLY A 90 3.68 0.71 10.31
C GLY A 90 3.74 1.99 11.15
N ILE A 91 2.96 3.01 10.76
CA ILE A 91 3.04 4.36 11.33
C ILE A 91 2.74 4.40 12.85
N HIS A 92 1.85 3.52 13.31
CA HIS A 92 1.47 3.38 14.73
C HIS A 92 2.32 2.36 15.48
N SER A 93 3.53 2.08 14.99
CA SER A 93 4.44 1.08 15.55
C SER A 93 4.56 1.16 17.06
N THR A 94 4.33 0.02 17.71
CA THR A 94 4.56 -0.19 19.14
C THR A 94 6.03 -0.52 19.40
N ALA A 95 6.68 -1.21 18.46
CA ALA A 95 8.11 -1.52 18.53
C ALA A 95 8.98 -0.26 18.56
N ARG A 96 8.59 0.78 17.82
CA ARG A 96 9.33 2.06 17.80
C ARG A 96 9.49 2.64 19.20
N LYS A 97 8.44 2.62 20.02
CA LYS A 97 8.53 3.11 21.41
C LYS A 97 9.55 2.29 22.23
N HIS A 98 9.59 0.97 22.02
CA HIS A 98 10.52 0.08 22.71
C HIS A 98 11.97 0.35 22.28
N ALA A 99 12.24 0.40 20.97
CA ALA A 99 13.58 0.51 20.43
C ALA A 99 14.25 1.87 20.68
N ILE A 100 13.53 2.99 20.52
CA ILE A 100 14.12 4.34 20.64
C ILE A 100 13.69 5.10 21.90
N GLY A 101 12.84 4.52 22.74
CA GLY A 101 12.36 5.14 23.99
C GLY A 101 11.49 6.40 23.82
N ILE A 102 11.23 6.83 22.58
CA ILE A 102 10.55 8.10 22.28
C ILE A 102 9.24 7.84 21.54
N SER A 103 8.15 8.38 22.10
CA SER A 103 6.88 8.48 21.37
C SER A 103 6.90 9.71 20.48
N GLN A 104 7.36 9.54 19.23
CA GLN A 104 7.25 10.60 18.23
C GLN A 104 5.80 10.75 17.78
N HIS A 105 5.27 11.96 17.97
CA HIS A 105 3.95 12.33 17.49
C HIS A 105 4.09 13.04 16.14
N PRO A 106 3.27 12.69 15.13
CA PRO A 106 3.31 13.37 13.86
C PRO A 106 2.94 14.85 14.04
N ARG A 107 3.66 15.74 13.36
CA ARG A 107 3.26 17.15 13.25
C ARG A 107 2.23 17.26 12.15
N THR A 108 1.08 17.88 12.45
CA THR A 108 0.03 18.08 11.44
C THR A 108 0.53 18.96 10.31
N SER A 109 0.19 18.60 9.08
CA SER A 109 0.44 19.43 7.89
C SER A 109 -0.62 20.53 7.72
N GLY A 110 -1.75 20.44 8.42
CA GLY A 110 -2.94 21.27 8.16
C GLY A 110 -3.77 20.81 6.96
N PHE A 111 -3.41 19.68 6.32
CA PHE A 111 -4.11 19.14 5.15
C PHE A 111 -4.68 17.74 5.41
N ALA A 112 -5.79 17.44 4.74
CA ALA A 112 -6.37 16.10 4.66
C ALA A 112 -6.57 15.73 3.18
N VAL A 113 -6.49 14.43 2.88
CA VAL A 113 -6.68 13.89 1.53
C VAL A 113 -7.91 13.00 1.53
N TYR A 114 -8.91 13.36 0.73
CA TYR A 114 -10.04 12.49 0.44
C TYR A 114 -9.64 11.52 -0.67
N ARG A 115 -9.86 10.22 -0.44
CA ARG A 115 -9.57 9.16 -1.42
C ARG A 115 -10.59 8.05 -1.27
N THR A 116 -11.02 7.50 -2.40
CA THR A 116 -11.86 6.31 -2.48
C THR A 116 -11.59 5.60 -3.81
N ILE A 117 -12.20 4.43 -4.00
CA ILE A 117 -12.18 3.66 -5.25
C ILE A 117 -13.64 3.36 -5.60
N PHE A 118 -13.99 3.51 -6.88
CA PHE A 118 -15.32 3.18 -7.39
C PHE A 118 -15.22 2.06 -8.43
N PRO A 119 -16.21 1.14 -8.48
CA PRO A 119 -16.33 0.23 -9.61
C PRO A 119 -16.49 1.02 -10.90
N LEU A 120 -15.78 0.62 -11.96
CA LEU A 120 -15.83 1.31 -13.25
C LEU A 120 -17.26 1.33 -13.84
N SER A 121 -18.03 0.26 -13.62
CA SER A 121 -19.44 0.18 -14.04
C SER A 121 -20.30 1.32 -13.50
N ARG A 122 -20.03 1.79 -12.27
CA ARG A 122 -20.77 2.93 -11.68
C ARG A 122 -20.52 4.25 -12.42
N LEU A 123 -19.35 4.39 -13.05
CA LEU A 123 -19.01 5.57 -13.84
C LEU A 123 -19.59 5.47 -15.25
N ALA A 124 -19.68 4.25 -15.80
CA ALA A 124 -20.22 3.97 -17.12
C ALA A 124 -21.72 4.26 -17.22
N ASP A 125 -22.48 3.97 -16.16
CA ASP A 125 -23.95 4.12 -16.13
C ASP A 125 -24.43 5.59 -16.06
N GLU A 126 -23.53 6.57 -15.95
CA GLU A 126 -23.86 7.98 -15.77
C GLU A 126 -23.22 8.84 -16.89
N PRO A 127 -24.03 9.53 -17.72
CA PRO A 127 -23.55 10.32 -18.85
C PRO A 127 -22.48 11.37 -18.51
N LEU A 128 -22.52 11.94 -17.30
CA LEU A 128 -21.51 12.91 -16.87
C LEU A 128 -20.13 12.30 -16.62
N THR A 129 -20.07 10.99 -16.34
CA THR A 129 -18.85 10.29 -15.94
C THR A 129 -18.38 9.21 -16.89
N GLU A 130 -19.21 8.79 -17.84
CA GLU A 130 -18.91 7.73 -18.82
C GLU A 130 -17.55 7.94 -19.51
N LYS A 131 -17.24 9.17 -19.94
CA LYS A 131 -15.96 9.51 -20.57
C LYS A 131 -14.70 9.19 -19.73
N TYR A 132 -14.84 8.95 -18.43
CA TYR A 132 -13.73 8.59 -17.53
C TYR A 132 -13.52 7.07 -17.43
N THR A 133 -14.35 6.26 -18.07
CA THR A 133 -14.17 4.80 -18.09
C THR A 133 -13.23 4.31 -19.19
N GLU A 134 -12.92 5.19 -20.14
CA GLU A 134 -12.00 4.91 -21.23
C GLU A 134 -10.57 5.28 -20.82
N SER A 135 -9.61 4.38 -21.07
CA SER A 135 -8.20 4.71 -21.02
C SER A 135 -7.57 4.43 -22.38
N CYS A 136 -6.76 5.36 -22.90
CA CYS A 136 -6.15 5.24 -24.23
C CYS A 136 -5.13 4.09 -24.35
N LYS A 137 -4.80 3.40 -23.25
CA LYS A 137 -3.92 2.22 -23.22
C LYS A 137 -4.38 1.27 -22.11
N GLY A 138 -4.90 0.11 -22.51
CA GLY A 138 -5.10 -1.04 -21.63
C GLY A 138 -3.75 -1.48 -21.07
N THR A 139 -3.47 -1.12 -19.84
CA THR A 139 -2.35 -1.69 -19.10
C THR A 139 -2.92 -2.74 -18.15
N PHE A 140 -2.76 -3.99 -18.60
CA PHE A 140 -3.04 -5.27 -17.95
C PHE A 140 -4.46 -5.83 -18.09
N ASP A 141 -4.48 -7.08 -18.57
CA ASP A 141 -5.61 -8.00 -18.75
C ASP A 141 -6.46 -8.14 -17.48
N ASP A 142 -7.78 -8.25 -17.63
CA ASP A 142 -8.80 -8.39 -16.58
C ASP A 142 -8.76 -9.76 -15.83
N THR A 143 -7.60 -10.40 -15.74
CA THR A 143 -7.47 -11.82 -15.36
C THR A 143 -7.56 -12.13 -13.87
N TYR A 144 -8.10 -11.24 -13.04
CA TYR A 144 -8.46 -11.60 -11.68
C TYR A 144 -9.97 -11.43 -11.49
N GLU A 145 -10.70 -12.49 -11.85
CA GLU A 145 -12.00 -12.75 -11.26
C GLU A 145 -11.80 -12.82 -9.74
N VAL A 146 -12.48 -11.92 -9.04
CA VAL A 146 -12.59 -11.97 -7.59
C VAL A 146 -13.71 -12.96 -7.31
N GLU A 147 -13.36 -14.22 -7.02
CA GLU A 147 -14.25 -15.13 -6.28
C GLU A 147 -14.42 -14.64 -4.84
#